data_AF-W2G112-F1
#
_entry.id   AF-W2G112-F1
#
_cell.length_a   1.000
_cell.length_b   1.000
_cell.length_c   1.000
_cell.angle_alpha   90.00
_cell.angle_beta   90.00
_cell.angle_gamma   90.00
#
_symmetry.space_group_name_H-M   'P 1'
#
loop_
_entity.id
_entity.type
_entity.pdbx_description
1 polymer ?
#
loop_
_entity_poly.entity_id
_entity_poly.type
_entity_poly.pdbx_seq_one_letter_code
_entity_poly.pdbx_strand_id
1 'polypeptide(L)'
;MPTTNVLLAVVLSPLWLSLAVIWGTLGLLFTMPVRRVAVSAPVLLWVSWTLDLWGSRVLPVQVPIVATVCVTLSLVLPKNPLLHLSAGVLLVQYIVYCALDLSIWFSTLVCFVPVWGSMSRLRLWLPADENVLHTVEHQIYKSFLGDGFSLSTVAGLGTVHVPYTGEETKKPRTLVLVHGYGAGNAFWAANLRDLANAFDVYVVEWKGIGRSLRPVFKPKSAAEADAFFVESLEEWREELKLDRFILCGHSMGALYGIYYAAKYPKTLEHVILVSPAGVHATTLTHSELPLSRRIAYALHLTPMSAARGMGPLGPRLVHWMVKKRVSWTPPSNAIRMGELDFELFARYCYHNWALKASGDIAVHTHLHPGAAARGKPLSEIIVPEKWTLPVTFMYGGGPDWMPKEHGEAVVERLQNANRYASFRVVPLSGHQVFMDNPSAFNRVLIAAVHDWELASHDKVTMSQGLASAR
;
A
#
# COMPACT_ATOMS: atom_id res chain seq x y z
N MET A 1 -28.90 -69.41 -0.67
CA MET A 1 -28.67 -68.00 -0.31
C MET A 1 -28.08 -67.94 1.10
N PRO A 2 -26.79 -67.66 1.21
CA PRO A 2 -26.28 -66.60 2.07
C PRO A 2 -25.59 -65.57 1.17
N THR A 3 -26.29 -64.47 0.89
CA THR A 3 -25.98 -63.13 1.42
C THR A 3 -24.63 -62.58 0.96
N THR A 4 -24.72 -61.90 -0.19
CA THR A 4 -23.81 -60.91 -0.78
C THR A 4 -23.17 -59.94 0.22
N ASN A 5 -23.71 -59.84 1.44
CA ASN A 5 -23.20 -59.01 2.53
C ASN A 5 -21.93 -59.56 3.22
N VAL A 6 -21.67 -60.88 3.21
CA VAL A 6 -20.44 -61.44 3.83
C VAL A 6 -19.22 -61.19 2.94
N LEU A 7 -19.38 -61.27 1.60
CA LEU A 7 -18.31 -60.97 0.66
C LEU A 7 -17.94 -59.48 0.67
N LEU A 8 -18.94 -58.59 0.79
CA LEU A 8 -18.71 -57.15 0.92
C LEU A 8 -18.01 -56.79 2.24
N ALA A 9 -18.34 -57.47 3.35
CA ALA A 9 -17.69 -57.28 4.63
C ALA A 9 -16.22 -57.73 4.64
N VAL A 10 -15.89 -58.84 3.96
CA VAL A 10 -14.50 -59.34 3.84
C VAL A 10 -13.65 -58.44 2.93
N VAL A 11 -14.21 -57.97 1.81
CA VAL A 11 -13.52 -57.08 0.85
C VAL A 11 -13.35 -55.65 1.40
N LEU A 12 -14.28 -55.17 2.22
CA LEU A 12 -14.17 -53.86 2.87
C LEU A 12 -13.37 -53.89 4.18
N SER A 13 -13.11 -55.07 4.77
CA SER A 13 -12.39 -55.17 6.05
C SER A 13 -10.98 -54.53 6.05
N PRO A 14 -10.14 -54.64 4.99
CA PRO A 14 -8.85 -53.96 4.95
C PRO A 14 -9.01 -52.44 4.80
N LEU A 15 -10.06 -51.99 4.12
CA LEU A 15 -10.40 -50.58 3.95
C LEU A 15 -10.84 -49.94 5.27
N TRP A 16 -11.65 -50.64 6.06
CA TRP A 16 -12.06 -50.17 7.39
C TRP A 16 -10.91 -50.18 8.39
N LEU A 17 -10.03 -51.18 8.34
CA LEU A 17 -8.82 -51.18 9.16
C LEU A 17 -7.90 -50.01 8.77
N SER A 18 -7.73 -49.76 7.47
CA SER A 18 -6.91 -48.65 6.96
C SER A 18 -7.53 -47.30 7.32
N LEU A 19 -8.84 -47.14 7.21
CA LEU A 19 -9.57 -45.93 7.62
C LEU A 19 -9.52 -45.71 9.12
N ALA A 20 -9.63 -46.78 9.94
CA ALA A 20 -9.53 -46.70 11.39
C ALA A 20 -8.09 -46.39 11.84
N VAL A 21 -7.08 -46.93 11.15
CA VAL A 21 -5.67 -46.59 11.38
C VAL A 21 -5.41 -45.14 10.94
N ILE A 22 -5.89 -44.70 9.78
CA ILE A 22 -5.74 -43.32 9.30
C ILE A 22 -6.44 -42.34 10.26
N TRP A 23 -7.67 -42.62 10.68
CA TRP A 23 -8.40 -41.76 11.62
C TRP A 23 -7.85 -41.83 13.05
N GLY A 24 -7.34 -42.97 13.50
CA GLY A 24 -6.63 -43.10 14.77
C GLY A 24 -5.30 -42.34 14.76
N THR A 25 -4.56 -42.39 13.65
CA THR A 25 -3.29 -41.67 13.48
C THR A 25 -3.52 -40.17 13.33
N LEU A 26 -4.56 -39.76 12.60
CA LEU A 26 -4.99 -38.36 12.52
C LEU A 26 -5.49 -37.85 13.87
N GLY A 27 -6.28 -38.63 14.61
CA GLY A 27 -6.73 -38.31 15.97
C GLY A 27 -5.57 -38.15 16.96
N LEU A 28 -4.54 -38.98 16.85
CA LEU A 28 -3.28 -38.83 17.60
C LEU A 28 -2.48 -37.59 17.17
N LEU A 29 -2.42 -37.28 15.87
CA LEU A 29 -1.73 -36.10 15.35
C LEU A 29 -2.42 -34.79 15.74
N PHE A 30 -3.75 -34.75 15.78
CA PHE A 30 -4.53 -33.57 16.18
C PHE A 30 -4.55 -33.32 17.70
N THR A 31 -4.16 -34.30 18.51
CA THR A 31 -4.08 -34.17 19.98
C THR A 31 -2.65 -33.92 20.48
N MET A 32 -1.65 -33.96 19.60
CA MET A 32 -0.26 -33.71 19.94
C MET A 32 0.10 -32.21 19.97
N PRO A 33 1.02 -31.79 20.85
CA PRO A 33 1.60 -30.44 20.81
C PRO A 33 2.28 -30.18 19.46
N VAL A 34 2.03 -29.01 18.86
CA VAL A 34 2.49 -28.59 17.52
C VAL A 34 3.99 -28.84 17.27
N ARG A 35 4.83 -28.70 18.31
CA ARG A 35 6.27 -28.99 18.23
C ARG A 35 6.59 -30.46 17.91
N ARG A 36 5.80 -31.40 18.40
CA ARG A 36 6.01 -32.84 18.19
C ARG A 36 5.61 -33.25 16.79
N VAL A 37 4.47 -32.77 16.29
CA VAL A 37 4.01 -33.00 14.91
C VAL A 37 5.02 -32.47 13.88
N ALA A 38 5.61 -31.31 14.14
CA ALA A 38 6.63 -30.73 13.28
C ALA A 38 7.95 -31.53 13.22
N VAL A 39 8.24 -32.35 14.23
CA VAL A 39 9.45 -33.18 14.31
C VAL A 39 9.20 -34.59 13.75
N SER A 40 8.01 -35.16 13.96
CA SER A 40 7.67 -36.50 13.48
C SER A 40 7.25 -36.56 12.01
N ALA A 41 6.66 -35.48 11.46
CA ALA A 41 6.28 -35.45 10.05
C ALA A 41 7.47 -35.58 9.07
N PRO A 42 8.62 -34.89 9.27
CA PRO A 42 9.82 -35.09 8.45
C PRO A 42 10.38 -36.52 8.56
N VAL A 43 10.34 -37.12 9.75
CA VAL A 43 10.87 -38.48 9.99
C VAL A 43 10.01 -39.54 9.30
N LEU A 44 8.68 -39.44 9.39
CA LEU A 44 7.77 -40.35 8.69
C LEU A 44 7.88 -40.22 7.16
N LEU A 45 8.05 -38.99 6.67
CA LEU A 45 8.35 -38.72 5.25
C LEU A 45 9.68 -39.35 4.81
N TRP A 46 10.71 -39.23 5.64
CA TRP A 46 12.05 -39.75 5.35
C TRP A 46 12.09 -41.29 5.38
N VAL A 47 11.41 -41.91 6.36
CA VAL A 47 11.31 -43.36 6.49
C VAL A 47 10.55 -43.97 5.29
N SER A 48 9.40 -43.40 4.93
CA SER A 48 8.65 -43.83 3.73
C SER A 48 9.44 -43.68 2.44
N TRP A 49 10.31 -42.66 2.34
CA TRP A 49 11.21 -42.47 1.19
C TRP A 49 12.34 -43.51 1.17
N THR A 50 12.98 -43.79 2.31
CA THR A 50 14.06 -44.78 2.39
C THR A 50 13.60 -46.22 2.13
N LEU A 51 12.36 -46.55 2.49
CA LEU A 51 11.78 -47.88 2.24
C LEU A 51 11.40 -48.11 0.76
N ASP A 52 11.36 -47.05 -0.07
CA ASP A 52 10.90 -47.11 -1.47
C ASP A 52 12.01 -46.88 -2.52
N LEU A 53 13.27 -46.74 -2.07
CA LEU A 53 14.45 -47.02 -2.93
C LEU A 53 14.41 -48.44 -3.54
N TRP A 54 13.46 -49.28 -3.11
CA TRP A 54 13.20 -50.65 -3.53
C TRP A 54 11.97 -50.79 -4.47
N GLY A 55 11.60 -49.74 -5.21
CA GLY A 55 11.08 -49.92 -6.57
C GLY A 55 9.56 -49.89 -6.79
N SER A 56 8.78 -49.13 -6.02
CA SER A 56 7.36 -48.93 -6.36
C SER A 56 7.11 -47.67 -7.24
N ARG A 57 6.33 -47.82 -8.31
CA ARG A 57 5.95 -46.74 -9.26
C ARG A 57 4.83 -45.82 -8.72
N VAL A 58 4.64 -45.72 -7.40
CA VAL A 58 3.44 -45.11 -6.78
C VAL A 58 3.67 -43.66 -6.33
N LEU A 59 4.93 -43.20 -6.32
CA LEU A 59 5.31 -41.90 -5.78
C LEU A 59 5.01 -40.62 -6.62
N PRO A 60 4.80 -40.64 -7.96
CA PRO A 60 4.59 -39.39 -8.73
C PRO A 60 3.34 -38.58 -8.33
N VAL A 61 2.38 -39.22 -7.65
CA VAL A 61 1.08 -38.61 -7.27
C VAL A 61 1.01 -38.27 -5.78
N GLN A 62 1.73 -39.00 -4.91
CA GLN A 62 1.59 -38.86 -3.46
C GLN A 62 2.49 -37.78 -2.85
N VAL A 63 3.73 -37.61 -3.35
CA VAL A 63 4.63 -36.52 -2.88
C VAL A 63 4.01 -35.15 -3.11
N PRO A 64 3.35 -34.87 -4.26
CA PRO A 64 2.71 -33.59 -4.48
C PRO A 64 1.57 -33.29 -3.52
N ILE A 65 0.76 -34.30 -3.20
CA ILE A 65 -0.36 -34.15 -2.27
C ILE A 65 0.16 -33.90 -0.86
N VAL A 66 1.18 -34.64 -0.41
CA VAL A 66 1.74 -34.46 0.94
C VAL A 66 2.49 -33.13 1.05
N ALA A 67 3.25 -32.72 0.03
CA ALA A 67 3.88 -31.40 -0.01
C ALA A 67 2.83 -30.28 -0.02
N THR A 68 1.77 -30.40 -0.83
CA THR A 68 0.66 -29.44 -0.87
C THR A 68 -0.08 -29.36 0.45
N VAL A 69 -0.33 -30.50 1.11
CA VAL A 69 -0.98 -30.55 2.43
C VAL A 69 -0.07 -29.96 3.51
N CYS A 70 1.21 -30.33 3.57
CA CYS A 70 2.18 -29.76 4.50
C CYS A 70 2.29 -28.24 4.33
N VAL A 71 2.25 -27.75 3.09
CA VAL A 71 2.39 -26.33 2.82
C VAL A 71 1.09 -25.56 3.03
N THR A 72 -0.06 -26.14 2.69
CA THR A 72 -1.38 -25.59 3.03
C THR A 72 -1.54 -25.49 4.55
N LEU A 73 -1.13 -26.53 5.28
CA LEU A 73 -1.05 -26.50 6.74
C LEU A 73 -0.09 -25.41 7.23
N SER A 74 1.04 -25.19 6.56
CA SER A 74 1.99 -24.13 6.91
C SER A 74 1.48 -22.71 6.64
N LEU A 75 0.49 -22.53 5.75
CA LEU A 75 -0.21 -21.24 5.55
C LEU A 75 -1.22 -20.94 6.67
N VAL A 76 -1.65 -21.97 7.41
CA VAL A 76 -2.64 -21.90 8.50
C VAL A 76 -1.98 -21.97 9.89
N LEU A 77 -0.84 -22.66 10.01
CA LEU A 77 -0.09 -22.86 11.25
C LEU A 77 0.86 -21.69 11.58
N PRO A 78 1.30 -21.53 12.85
CA PRO A 78 2.21 -20.47 13.28
C PRO A 78 3.57 -20.54 12.56
N LYS A 79 4.22 -19.37 12.36
CA LYS A 79 5.51 -19.22 11.68
C LYS A 79 6.59 -20.17 12.25
N ASN A 80 6.97 -21.23 11.54
CA ASN A 80 8.08 -22.10 11.93
C ASN A 80 9.08 -22.31 10.77
N PRO A 81 10.20 -21.56 10.70
CA PRO A 81 11.09 -21.52 9.54
C PRO A 81 11.68 -22.89 9.16
N LEU A 82 11.86 -23.81 10.13
CA LEU A 82 12.38 -25.16 9.87
C LEU A 82 11.42 -26.01 9.04
N LEU A 83 10.11 -25.92 9.31
CA LEU A 83 9.09 -26.67 8.56
C LEU A 83 9.05 -26.24 7.09
N HIS A 84 9.19 -24.93 6.83
CA HIS A 84 9.14 -24.39 5.48
C HIS A 84 10.46 -24.60 4.71
N LEU A 85 11.60 -24.58 5.39
CA LEU A 85 12.88 -24.95 4.79
C LEU A 85 12.85 -26.41 4.30
N SER A 86 12.33 -27.32 5.13
CA SER A 86 12.15 -28.73 4.75
C SER A 86 11.22 -28.89 3.56
N ALA A 87 10.10 -28.17 3.51
CA ALA A 87 9.21 -28.17 2.35
C ALA A 87 9.88 -27.60 1.07
N GLY A 88 10.72 -26.58 1.22
CA GLY A 88 11.53 -26.00 0.14
C GLY A 88 12.55 -26.99 -0.44
N VAL A 89 13.28 -27.71 0.41
CA VAL A 89 14.24 -28.74 0.00
C VAL A 89 13.53 -29.88 -0.75
N LEU A 90 12.40 -30.36 -0.22
CA LEU A 90 11.61 -31.41 -0.85
C LEU A 90 11.09 -30.99 -2.23
N LEU A 91 10.67 -29.73 -2.40
CA LEU A 91 10.25 -29.20 -3.69
C LEU A 91 11.40 -29.12 -4.69
N VAL A 92 12.57 -28.61 -4.29
CA VAL A 92 13.74 -28.51 -5.19
C VAL A 92 14.16 -29.90 -5.67
N GLN A 93 14.20 -30.87 -4.76
CA GLN A 93 14.47 -32.28 -5.11
C GLN A 93 13.42 -32.84 -6.08
N TYR A 94 12.14 -32.51 -5.87
CA TYR A 94 11.05 -32.93 -6.75
C TYR A 94 11.12 -32.28 -8.15
N ILE A 95 11.47 -30.99 -8.23
CA ILE A 95 11.67 -30.28 -9.51
C ILE A 95 12.82 -30.91 -10.30
N VAL A 96 13.92 -31.26 -9.63
CA VAL A 96 15.06 -31.95 -10.26
C VAL A 96 14.65 -33.32 -10.79
N TYR A 97 13.81 -34.06 -10.05
CA TYR A 97 13.26 -35.35 -10.48
C TYR A 97 12.30 -35.21 -11.68
N CYS A 98 11.41 -34.21 -11.69
CA CYS A 98 10.47 -33.97 -12.79
C CYS A 98 11.12 -33.38 -14.04
N ALA A 99 12.27 -32.71 -13.94
CA ALA A 99 13.04 -32.29 -15.11
C ALA A 99 13.52 -33.48 -15.97
N LEU A 100 13.47 -34.70 -15.44
CA LEU A 100 13.80 -35.95 -16.13
C LEU A 100 12.58 -36.64 -16.77
N ASP A 101 11.34 -36.19 -16.50
CA ASP A 101 10.10 -36.76 -17.05
C ASP A 101 9.01 -35.67 -17.27
N LEU A 102 8.76 -35.34 -18.55
CA LEU A 102 7.83 -34.30 -18.99
C LEU A 102 6.35 -34.58 -18.63
N SER A 103 5.99 -35.81 -18.23
CA SER A 103 4.60 -36.19 -17.93
C SER A 103 4.08 -35.68 -16.57
N ILE A 104 4.93 -35.11 -15.72
CA ILE A 104 4.63 -34.79 -14.30
C ILE A 104 4.63 -33.26 -14.02
N TRP A 105 4.71 -32.42 -15.05
CA TRP A 105 4.83 -30.97 -14.90
C TRP A 105 3.67 -30.30 -14.13
N PHE A 106 2.44 -30.78 -14.28
CA PHE A 106 1.27 -30.21 -13.58
C PHE A 106 1.37 -30.40 -12.06
N SER A 107 1.80 -31.58 -11.59
CA SER A 107 2.03 -31.86 -10.17
C SER A 107 3.15 -31.02 -9.55
N THR A 108 4.15 -30.65 -10.36
CA THR A 108 5.25 -29.76 -9.97
C THR A 108 4.76 -28.34 -9.70
N LEU A 109 3.86 -27.83 -10.56
CA LEU A 109 3.26 -26.50 -10.39
C LEU A 109 2.43 -26.40 -9.09
N VAL A 110 1.68 -27.46 -8.78
CA VAL A 110 0.81 -27.53 -7.58
C VAL A 110 1.62 -27.49 -6.27
N CYS A 111 2.86 -28.00 -6.27
CA CYS A 111 3.76 -27.93 -5.10
C CYS A 111 4.59 -26.66 -5.07
N PHE A 112 4.98 -26.17 -6.25
CA PHE A 112 5.81 -24.98 -6.39
C PHE A 112 5.11 -23.75 -5.81
N VAL A 113 3.86 -23.53 -6.19
CA VAL A 113 3.11 -22.31 -5.80
C VAL A 113 2.95 -22.17 -4.28
N PRO A 114 2.52 -23.21 -3.53
CA PRO A 114 2.40 -23.11 -2.07
C PRO A 114 3.76 -22.90 -1.38
N VAL A 115 4.80 -23.63 -1.80
CA VAL A 115 6.14 -23.56 -1.17
C VAL A 115 6.77 -22.20 -1.43
N TRP A 116 6.69 -21.73 -2.69
CA TRP A 116 7.12 -20.40 -3.09
C TRP A 116 6.36 -19.31 -2.30
N GLY A 117 5.03 -19.43 -2.22
CA GLY A 117 4.19 -18.53 -1.43
C GLY A 117 4.58 -18.51 0.06
N SER A 118 4.95 -19.67 0.61
CA SER A 118 5.39 -19.80 1.99
C SER A 118 6.77 -19.20 2.25
N MET A 119 7.72 -19.43 1.34
CA MET A 119 9.06 -18.84 1.36
C MET A 119 9.00 -17.31 1.27
N SER A 120 8.16 -16.78 0.39
CA SER A 120 7.88 -15.34 0.27
C SER A 120 7.17 -14.79 1.51
N ARG A 121 6.17 -15.49 2.06
CA ARG A 121 5.43 -15.07 3.27
C ARG A 121 6.31 -15.03 4.51
N LEU A 122 7.21 -16.00 4.65
CA LEU A 122 8.17 -16.04 5.75
C LEU A 122 9.37 -15.11 5.54
N ARG A 123 9.53 -14.55 4.35
CA ARG A 123 10.72 -13.77 3.97
C ARG A 123 12.01 -14.55 4.19
N LEU A 124 12.01 -15.84 3.86
CA LEU A 124 13.26 -16.61 3.86
C LEU A 124 14.22 -16.11 2.76
N TRP A 125 13.69 -15.33 1.84
CA TRP A 125 14.39 -14.63 0.77
C TRP A 125 14.01 -13.17 1.00
N LEU A 126 14.94 -12.34 1.46
CA LEU A 126 14.73 -10.91 1.71
C LEU A 126 15.33 -10.10 0.55
N PRO A 127 14.59 -9.91 -0.55
CA PRO A 127 15.05 -9.08 -1.64
C PRO A 127 14.83 -7.58 -1.37
N ALA A 128 13.86 -7.22 -0.50
CA ALA A 128 13.64 -5.85 -0.02
C ALA A 128 14.27 -5.62 1.35
N ASP A 129 14.74 -4.39 1.57
CA ASP A 129 15.61 -4.01 2.68
C ASP A 129 15.40 -2.54 3.01
N GLU A 130 15.26 -2.23 4.31
CA GLU A 130 14.96 -0.89 4.81
C GLU A 130 16.17 0.05 4.73
N ASN A 131 17.40 -0.47 4.89
CA ASN A 131 18.62 0.34 4.75
C ASN A 131 18.85 0.71 3.29
N VAL A 132 18.56 -0.21 2.36
CA VAL A 132 18.60 0.08 0.92
C VAL A 132 17.53 1.09 0.55
N LEU A 133 16.30 0.98 1.08
CA LEU A 133 15.25 1.98 0.88
C LEU A 133 15.75 3.37 1.34
N HIS A 134 16.28 3.46 2.56
CA HIS A 134 16.82 4.70 3.11
C HIS A 134 17.95 5.28 2.23
N THR A 135 18.89 4.43 1.80
CA THR A 135 20.03 4.84 0.96
C THR A 135 19.57 5.38 -0.39
N VAL A 136 18.65 4.67 -1.05
CA VAL A 136 18.11 5.05 -2.35
C VAL A 136 17.29 6.34 -2.26
N GLU A 137 16.44 6.47 -1.24
CA GLU A 137 15.67 7.69 -1.00
C GLU A 137 16.58 8.89 -0.73
N HIS A 138 17.63 8.72 0.10
CA HIS A 138 18.63 9.75 0.32
C HIS A 138 19.36 10.14 -0.97
N GLN A 139 19.71 9.18 -1.84
CA GLN A 139 20.34 9.46 -3.14
C GLN A 139 19.43 10.28 -4.05
N ILE A 140 18.13 9.95 -4.10
CA ILE A 140 17.14 10.72 -4.84
C ILE A 140 17.13 12.15 -4.33
N TYR A 141 16.98 12.38 -3.02
CA TYR A 141 16.93 13.75 -2.52
C TYR A 141 18.23 14.52 -2.70
N LYS A 142 19.38 13.85 -2.54
CA LYS A 142 20.68 14.48 -2.76
C LYS A 142 20.84 15.01 -4.18
N SER A 143 20.27 14.34 -5.19
CA SER A 143 20.32 14.83 -6.58
C SER A 143 19.48 16.09 -6.80
N PHE A 144 18.41 16.30 -6.03
CA PHE A 144 17.55 17.49 -6.14
C PHE A 144 17.93 18.63 -5.20
N LEU A 145 18.45 18.33 -4.01
CA LEU A 145 18.55 19.28 -2.89
C LEU A 145 19.98 19.48 -2.36
N GLY A 146 20.98 18.75 -2.88
CA GLY A 146 22.32 18.78 -2.30
C GLY A 146 22.29 18.24 -0.88
N ASP A 147 22.79 18.97 0.11
CA ASP A 147 22.72 18.60 1.53
C ASP A 147 21.63 19.38 2.30
N GLY A 148 20.75 20.12 1.61
CA GLY A 148 19.72 20.99 2.18
C GLY A 148 18.45 20.29 2.68
N PHE A 149 18.55 19.07 3.20
CA PHE A 149 17.40 18.28 3.65
C PHE A 149 17.78 17.35 4.81
N SER A 150 16.79 16.93 5.59
CA SER A 150 16.97 15.92 6.64
C SER A 150 15.97 14.78 6.51
N LEU A 151 16.43 13.56 6.76
CA LEU A 151 15.60 12.34 6.83
C LEU A 151 15.52 11.91 8.28
N SER A 152 14.29 11.74 8.77
CA SER A 152 14.04 11.27 10.12
C SER A 152 12.80 10.38 10.14
N THR A 153 12.56 9.77 11.31
CA THR A 153 11.29 9.12 11.62
C THR A 153 10.74 9.79 12.87
N VAL A 154 9.58 10.42 12.75
CA VAL A 154 8.96 11.24 13.81
C VAL A 154 7.61 10.63 14.15
N ALA A 155 7.36 10.32 15.41
CA ALA A 155 6.18 9.54 15.84
C ALA A 155 5.96 8.24 15.03
N GLY A 156 7.04 7.66 14.52
CA GLY A 156 6.98 6.48 13.66
C GLY A 156 6.58 6.75 12.20
N LEU A 157 6.49 7.99 11.75
CA LEU A 157 6.30 8.35 10.34
C LEU A 157 7.60 8.79 9.68
N GLY A 158 7.90 8.17 8.52
CA GLY A 158 9.02 8.53 7.66
C GLY A 158 8.86 9.98 7.19
N THR A 159 9.76 10.83 7.64
CA THR A 159 9.70 12.28 7.45
C THR A 159 10.91 12.75 6.64
N VAL A 160 10.66 13.68 5.73
CA VAL A 160 11.68 14.49 5.07
C VAL A 160 11.38 15.93 5.40
N HIS A 161 12.35 16.65 5.93
CA HIS A 161 12.23 18.08 6.16
C HIS A 161 13.21 18.83 5.24
N VAL A 162 12.67 19.80 4.51
CA VAL A 162 13.42 20.71 3.64
C VAL A 162 13.17 22.12 4.18
N PRO A 163 14.16 22.72 4.85
CA PRO A 163 14.02 24.06 5.41
C PRO A 163 13.68 25.10 4.34
N TYR A 164 12.96 26.13 4.76
CA TYR A 164 12.74 27.30 3.91
C TYR A 164 14.05 27.93 3.43
N THR A 165 14.09 28.31 2.15
CA THR A 165 15.28 28.87 1.46
C THR A 165 15.01 30.19 0.75
N GLY A 166 13.79 30.74 0.88
CA GLY A 166 13.46 32.06 0.33
C GLY A 166 13.94 33.22 1.20
N GLU A 167 13.51 34.44 0.86
CA GLU A 167 13.95 35.66 1.55
C GLU A 167 13.50 35.71 3.03
N GLU A 168 14.42 36.04 3.94
CA GLU A 168 14.21 36.03 5.41
C GLU A 168 13.22 37.10 5.94
N THR A 169 12.54 37.83 5.06
CA THR A 169 11.71 38.98 5.45
C THR A 169 10.41 38.59 6.16
N LYS A 170 9.98 37.32 6.09
CA LYS A 170 8.80 36.79 6.77
C LYS A 170 9.05 35.38 7.30
N LYS A 171 8.42 35.04 8.43
CA LYS A 171 8.38 33.65 8.92
C LYS A 171 7.65 32.78 7.88
N PRO A 172 8.27 31.72 7.34
CA PRO A 172 7.65 30.89 6.33
C PRO A 172 6.48 30.09 6.91
N ARG A 173 5.46 29.82 6.08
CA ARG A 173 4.41 28.85 6.43
C ARG A 173 4.95 27.43 6.29
N THR A 174 4.43 26.54 7.13
CA THR A 174 4.74 25.11 7.03
C THR A 174 3.82 24.44 6.01
N LEU A 175 4.41 23.75 5.02
CA LEU A 175 3.71 22.93 4.04
C LEU A 175 4.00 21.46 4.30
N VAL A 176 2.95 20.68 4.57
CA VAL A 176 3.03 19.23 4.78
C VAL A 176 2.47 18.50 3.57
N LEU A 177 3.32 17.73 2.91
CA LEU A 177 3.02 16.94 1.72
C LEU A 177 2.79 15.47 2.09
N VAL A 178 1.63 14.92 1.72
CA VAL A 178 1.29 13.51 1.96
C VAL A 178 0.90 12.79 0.68
N HIS A 179 1.50 11.62 0.46
CA HIS A 179 1.41 10.88 -0.79
C HIS A 179 0.13 10.04 -0.92
N GLY A 180 -0.19 9.62 -2.15
CA GLY A 180 -1.31 8.72 -2.46
C GLY A 180 -0.96 7.22 -2.38
N TYR A 181 -1.90 6.37 -2.78
CA TYR A 181 -1.71 4.91 -2.78
C TYR A 181 -0.55 4.47 -3.69
N GLY A 182 0.34 3.65 -3.15
CA GLY A 182 1.50 3.12 -3.87
C GLY A 182 2.61 4.11 -4.16
N ALA A 183 2.51 5.33 -3.64
CA ALA A 183 3.59 6.29 -3.60
C ALA A 183 4.35 6.22 -2.26
N GLY A 184 5.29 7.13 -2.07
CA GLY A 184 6.01 7.41 -0.84
C GLY A 184 6.67 8.78 -0.95
N ASN A 185 7.52 9.15 0.00
CA ASN A 185 8.10 10.49 0.06
C ASN A 185 8.85 10.89 -1.22
N ALA A 186 9.63 9.97 -1.81
CA ALA A 186 10.51 10.26 -2.96
C ALA A 186 9.75 10.74 -4.22
N PHE A 187 8.43 10.54 -4.28
CA PHE A 187 7.60 11.01 -5.38
C PHE A 187 7.56 12.54 -5.48
N TRP A 188 7.78 13.24 -4.36
CA TRP A 188 7.79 14.69 -4.30
C TRP A 188 9.16 15.31 -4.62
N ALA A 189 10.21 14.52 -4.87
CA ALA A 189 11.59 15.02 -4.93
C ALA A 189 11.80 16.16 -5.92
N ALA A 190 11.18 16.08 -7.10
CA ALA A 190 11.26 17.11 -8.14
C ALA A 190 10.56 18.44 -7.77
N ASN A 191 9.76 18.45 -6.72
CA ASN A 191 9.00 19.62 -6.28
C ASN A 191 9.70 20.41 -5.17
N LEU A 192 10.52 19.73 -4.36
CA LEU A 192 10.91 20.24 -3.05
C LEU A 192 11.79 21.50 -3.11
N ARG A 193 12.66 21.64 -4.12
CA ARG A 193 13.52 22.82 -4.25
C ARG A 193 12.69 24.09 -4.41
N ASP A 194 11.74 24.10 -5.35
CA ASP A 194 10.91 25.28 -5.59
C ASP A 194 9.94 25.55 -4.45
N LEU A 195 9.37 24.48 -3.86
CA LEU A 195 8.46 24.62 -2.72
C LEU A 195 9.19 25.17 -1.49
N ALA A 196 10.45 24.78 -1.26
CA ALA A 196 11.27 25.30 -0.17
C ALA A 196 11.60 26.79 -0.31
N ASN A 197 11.54 27.35 -1.52
CA ASN A 197 11.67 28.81 -1.71
C ASN A 197 10.45 29.58 -1.21
N ALA A 198 9.31 28.91 -1.00
CA ALA A 198 8.05 29.52 -0.57
C ALA A 198 7.58 29.05 0.83
N PHE A 199 7.99 27.86 1.27
CA PHE A 199 7.50 27.22 2.48
C PHE A 199 8.62 26.52 3.27
N ASP A 200 8.37 26.28 4.55
CA ASP A 200 9.09 25.26 5.32
C ASP A 200 8.41 23.90 5.05
N VAL A 201 9.09 22.98 4.36
CA VAL A 201 8.42 21.82 3.75
C VAL A 201 8.70 20.53 4.52
N TYR A 202 7.63 19.83 4.88
CA TYR A 202 7.68 18.45 5.37
C TYR A 202 7.02 17.51 4.36
N VAL A 203 7.66 16.39 4.08
CA VAL A 203 7.08 15.27 3.31
C VAL A 203 6.93 14.09 4.26
N VAL A 204 5.72 13.56 4.37
CA VAL A 204 5.38 12.57 5.38
C VAL A 204 4.79 11.33 4.73
N GLU A 205 5.37 10.17 5.04
CA GLU A 205 4.83 8.88 4.63
C GLU A 205 3.77 8.42 5.63
N TRP A 206 2.65 7.95 5.10
CA TRP A 206 1.61 7.35 5.92
C TRP A 206 2.12 6.13 6.69
N LYS A 207 1.55 5.90 7.88
CA LYS A 207 1.82 4.69 8.67
C LYS A 207 1.66 3.45 7.80
N GLY A 208 2.63 2.54 7.88
CA GLY A 208 2.64 1.33 7.09
C GLY A 208 3.16 1.46 5.65
N ILE A 209 3.70 2.62 5.26
CA ILE A 209 4.29 2.86 3.93
C ILE A 209 5.74 3.35 4.08
N GLY A 210 6.60 3.04 3.10
CA GLY A 210 8.01 3.44 3.07
C GLY A 210 8.76 3.16 4.38
N ARG A 211 9.44 4.20 4.89
CA ARG A 211 10.21 4.25 6.14
C ARG A 211 9.35 4.39 7.39
N SER A 212 8.05 4.65 7.27
CA SER A 212 7.14 4.67 8.42
C SER A 212 7.02 3.29 9.07
N LEU A 213 6.72 3.27 10.36
CA LEU A 213 6.42 2.06 11.12
C LEU A 213 5.35 1.24 10.41
N ARG A 214 5.55 -0.08 10.35
CA ARG A 214 4.70 -1.02 9.60
C ARG A 214 4.00 -2.02 10.52
N PRO A 215 3.08 -1.56 11.41
CA PRO A 215 2.28 -2.45 12.22
C PRO A 215 1.33 -3.27 11.35
N VAL A 216 0.79 -4.35 11.88
CA VAL A 216 -0.17 -5.18 11.14
C VAL A 216 -1.48 -4.41 10.99
N PHE A 217 -1.89 -4.13 9.75
CA PHE A 217 -3.15 -3.46 9.46
C PHE A 217 -4.29 -4.49 9.39
N LYS A 218 -5.11 -4.55 10.44
CA LYS A 218 -6.30 -5.41 10.56
C LYS A 218 -7.39 -4.67 11.34
N PRO A 219 -7.94 -3.57 10.81
CA PRO A 219 -8.97 -2.82 11.49
C PRO A 219 -10.24 -3.67 11.62
N LYS A 220 -10.94 -3.52 12.75
CA LYS A 220 -12.22 -4.20 13.02
C LYS A 220 -13.43 -3.35 12.59
N SER A 221 -13.22 -2.06 12.34
CA SER A 221 -14.25 -1.11 11.94
C SER A 221 -13.68 -0.06 10.97
N ALA A 222 -14.55 0.69 10.30
CA ALA A 222 -14.13 1.83 9.48
C ALA A 222 -13.41 2.89 10.32
N ALA A 223 -13.90 3.16 11.53
CA ALA A 223 -13.28 4.12 12.45
C ALA A 223 -11.85 3.71 12.86
N GLU A 224 -11.60 2.41 13.10
CA GLU A 224 -10.24 1.91 13.35
C GLU A 224 -9.35 2.02 12.10
N ALA A 225 -9.91 1.85 10.90
CA ALA A 225 -9.18 2.00 9.64
C ALA A 225 -8.76 3.46 9.42
N ASP A 226 -9.67 4.41 9.66
CA ASP A 226 -9.41 5.85 9.56
C ASP A 226 -8.37 6.30 10.60
N ALA A 227 -8.56 5.90 11.87
CA ALA A 227 -7.68 6.25 12.98
C ALA A 227 -6.23 5.79 12.76
N PHE A 228 -6.02 4.69 12.06
CA PHE A 228 -4.68 4.20 11.73
C PHE A 228 -3.81 5.24 11.01
N PHE A 229 -4.43 6.07 10.17
CA PHE A 229 -3.75 7.14 9.42
C PHE A 229 -3.90 8.50 10.12
N VAL A 230 -5.11 8.84 10.54
CA VAL A 230 -5.44 10.16 11.11
C VAL A 230 -4.70 10.39 12.43
N GLU A 231 -4.74 9.44 13.37
CA GLU A 231 -4.05 9.62 14.65
C GLU A 231 -2.54 9.65 14.47
N SER A 232 -2.00 8.86 13.53
CA SER A 232 -0.56 8.84 13.31
C SER A 232 -0.01 10.19 12.78
N LEU A 233 -0.80 10.91 11.99
CA LEU A 233 -0.44 12.25 11.54
C LEU A 233 -0.56 13.27 12.69
N GLU A 234 -1.53 13.09 13.59
CA GLU A 234 -1.65 13.95 14.78
C GLU A 234 -0.49 13.74 15.75
N GLU A 235 -0.15 12.48 16.07
CA GLU A 235 1.02 12.12 16.88
C GLU A 235 2.30 12.73 16.29
N TRP A 236 2.46 12.67 14.96
CA TRP A 236 3.57 13.28 14.23
C TRP A 236 3.59 14.82 14.39
N ARG A 237 2.44 15.48 14.23
CA ARG A 237 2.32 16.93 14.39
C ARG A 237 2.69 17.36 15.82
N GLU A 238 2.18 16.65 16.82
CA GLU A 238 2.43 16.91 18.23
C GLU A 238 3.91 16.76 18.59
N GLU A 239 4.58 15.72 18.08
CA GLU A 239 6.01 15.47 18.32
C GLU A 239 6.89 16.58 17.71
N LEU A 240 6.53 17.09 16.53
CA LEU A 240 7.18 18.27 15.93
C LEU A 240 6.76 19.60 16.55
N LYS A 241 5.73 19.59 17.40
CA LYS A 241 5.14 20.80 18.00
C LYS A 241 4.68 21.83 16.96
N LEU A 242 4.18 21.35 15.82
CA LEU A 242 3.62 22.21 14.78
C LEU A 242 2.23 22.69 15.24
N ASP A 243 2.06 24.00 15.43
CA ASP A 243 0.77 24.57 15.81
C ASP A 243 -0.25 24.45 14.67
N ARG A 244 0.06 25.10 13.54
CA ARG A 244 -0.75 25.06 12.32
C ARG A 244 0.11 24.90 11.07
N PHE A 245 -0.43 24.24 10.06
CA PHE A 245 0.25 24.05 8.78
C PHE A 245 -0.73 23.93 7.61
N ILE A 246 -0.21 24.05 6.39
CA ILE A 246 -0.92 23.76 5.14
C ILE A 246 -0.76 22.27 4.84
N LEU A 247 -1.87 21.54 4.70
CA LEU A 247 -1.83 20.11 4.35
C LEU A 247 -2.14 19.93 2.87
N CYS A 248 -1.18 19.39 2.12
CA CYS A 248 -1.34 19.04 0.71
C CYS A 248 -1.30 17.53 0.54
N GLY A 249 -2.46 16.94 0.24
CA GLY A 249 -2.61 15.50 0.05
C GLY A 249 -2.88 15.10 -1.39
N HIS A 250 -2.28 14.01 -1.84
CA HIS A 250 -2.51 13.43 -3.16
C HIS A 250 -3.41 12.19 -3.12
N SER A 251 -4.39 12.09 -4.02
CA SER A 251 -5.19 10.86 -4.23
C SER A 251 -5.77 10.31 -2.92
N MET A 252 -5.45 9.07 -2.56
CA MET A 252 -5.89 8.47 -1.28
C MET A 252 -5.31 9.18 -0.05
N GLY A 253 -4.15 9.82 -0.16
CA GLY A 253 -3.61 10.67 0.90
C GLY A 253 -4.43 11.95 1.11
N ALA A 254 -5.05 12.47 0.05
CA ALA A 254 -6.01 13.58 0.15
C ALA A 254 -7.27 13.16 0.94
N LEU A 255 -7.73 11.93 0.75
CA LEU A 255 -8.84 11.35 1.52
C LEU A 255 -8.53 11.33 3.02
N TYR A 256 -7.36 10.78 3.39
CA TYR A 256 -6.91 10.76 4.78
C TYR A 256 -6.69 12.17 5.34
N GLY A 257 -6.15 13.08 4.53
CA GLY A 257 -5.98 14.47 4.90
C GLY A 257 -7.31 15.17 5.21
N ILE A 258 -8.40 14.84 4.52
CA ILE A 258 -9.73 15.37 4.86
C ILE A 258 -10.29 14.73 6.12
N TYR A 259 -10.07 13.44 6.36
CA TYR A 259 -10.47 12.82 7.63
C TYR A 259 -9.73 13.46 8.81
N TYR A 260 -8.44 13.73 8.64
CA TYR A 260 -7.64 14.49 9.61
C TYR A 260 -8.18 15.90 9.80
N ALA A 261 -8.41 16.66 8.72
CA ALA A 261 -8.93 18.02 8.78
C ALA A 261 -10.33 18.13 9.41
N ALA A 262 -11.18 17.12 9.19
CA ALA A 262 -12.50 17.06 9.82
C ALA A 262 -12.42 16.81 11.34
N LYS A 263 -11.41 16.05 11.79
CA LYS A 263 -11.21 15.73 13.22
C LYS A 263 -10.42 16.82 13.95
N TYR A 264 -9.41 17.39 13.32
CA TYR A 264 -8.47 18.38 13.87
C TYR A 264 -8.47 19.69 13.06
N PRO A 265 -9.61 20.37 12.86
CA PRO A 265 -9.66 21.53 11.97
C PRO A 265 -8.83 22.73 12.45
N LYS A 266 -8.51 22.81 13.74
CA LYS A 266 -7.74 23.92 14.31
C LYS A 266 -6.25 23.85 14.01
N THR A 267 -5.73 22.68 13.65
CA THR A 267 -4.30 22.45 13.37
C THR A 267 -3.93 22.78 11.93
N LEU A 268 -4.90 23.21 11.12
CA LEU A 268 -4.69 23.46 9.69
C LEU A 268 -4.97 24.92 9.33
N GLU A 269 -4.19 25.41 8.39
CA GLU A 269 -4.35 26.74 7.78
C GLU A 269 -5.16 26.67 6.49
N HIS A 270 -4.84 25.68 5.66
CA HIS A 270 -5.42 25.45 4.34
C HIS A 270 -5.25 23.96 4.00
N VAL A 271 -6.26 23.37 3.36
CA VAL A 271 -6.18 22.02 2.80
C VAL A 271 -6.09 22.08 1.27
N ILE A 272 -5.08 21.44 0.71
CA ILE A 272 -4.87 21.31 -0.73
C ILE A 272 -5.05 19.83 -1.12
N LEU A 273 -5.99 19.58 -2.02
CA LEU A 273 -6.37 18.25 -2.49
C LEU A 273 -5.93 18.07 -3.93
N VAL A 274 -4.90 17.26 -4.15
CA VAL A 274 -4.32 17.01 -5.46
C VAL A 274 -4.86 15.70 -6.01
N SER A 275 -5.68 15.80 -7.06
CA SER A 275 -6.36 14.68 -7.71
C SER A 275 -6.94 13.69 -6.67
N PRO A 276 -7.81 14.16 -5.75
CA PRO A 276 -8.24 13.38 -4.59
C PRO A 276 -9.07 12.16 -4.96
N ALA A 277 -8.83 11.05 -4.25
CA ALA A 277 -9.70 9.89 -4.29
C ALA A 277 -10.90 10.07 -3.33
N GLY A 278 -11.98 9.32 -3.57
CA GLY A 278 -13.12 9.27 -2.65
C GLY A 278 -13.99 10.53 -2.65
N VAL A 279 -13.93 11.37 -3.69
CA VAL A 279 -14.78 12.58 -3.76
C VAL A 279 -16.26 12.22 -3.83
N HIS A 280 -16.59 11.17 -4.59
CA HIS A 280 -17.94 10.67 -4.79
C HIS A 280 -18.11 9.27 -4.19
N ALA A 281 -19.35 8.92 -3.88
CA ALA A 281 -19.74 7.55 -3.55
C ALA A 281 -19.92 6.72 -4.83
N THR A 282 -19.87 5.40 -4.71
CA THR A 282 -20.28 4.48 -5.78
C THR A 282 -21.59 3.79 -5.41
N THR A 283 -22.41 3.49 -6.41
CA THR A 283 -23.57 2.60 -6.27
C THR A 283 -23.17 1.12 -6.34
N LEU A 284 -21.93 0.80 -6.73
CA LEU A 284 -21.44 -0.57 -6.86
C LEU A 284 -21.30 -1.22 -5.49
N THR A 285 -22.11 -2.24 -5.26
CA THR A 285 -22.02 -3.10 -4.08
C THR A 285 -20.87 -4.12 -4.22
N HIS A 286 -20.35 -4.60 -3.10
CA HIS A 286 -19.27 -5.59 -3.11
C HIS A 286 -19.66 -6.91 -3.80
N SER A 287 -20.95 -7.28 -3.76
CA SER A 287 -21.50 -8.46 -4.45
C SER A 287 -21.41 -8.37 -5.98
N GLU A 288 -21.48 -7.16 -6.53
CA GLU A 288 -21.47 -6.90 -7.97
C GLU A 288 -20.04 -6.84 -8.55
N LEU A 289 -19.02 -6.89 -7.69
CA LEU A 289 -17.64 -6.97 -8.14
C LEU A 289 -17.34 -8.32 -8.80
N PRO A 290 -16.53 -8.35 -9.88
CA PRO A 290 -16.05 -9.59 -10.46
C PRO A 290 -15.44 -10.53 -9.40
N LEU A 291 -15.64 -11.84 -9.54
CA LEU A 291 -15.18 -12.84 -8.57
C LEU A 291 -13.68 -12.70 -8.27
N SER A 292 -12.86 -12.43 -9.27
CA SER A 292 -11.42 -12.20 -9.12
C SER A 292 -11.10 -11.03 -8.18
N ARG A 293 -11.86 -9.92 -8.28
CA ARG A 293 -11.71 -8.78 -7.38
C ARG A 293 -12.18 -9.15 -5.98
N ARG A 294 -13.32 -9.81 -5.83
CA ARG A 294 -13.83 -10.27 -4.52
C ARG A 294 -12.84 -11.18 -3.79
N ILE A 295 -12.18 -12.08 -4.52
CA ILE A 295 -11.11 -12.93 -3.98
C ILE A 295 -9.91 -12.08 -3.56
N ALA A 296 -9.47 -11.14 -4.39
CA ALA A 296 -8.38 -10.22 -4.05
C ALA A 296 -8.70 -9.40 -2.80
N TYR A 297 -9.94 -8.91 -2.65
CA TYR A 297 -10.42 -8.23 -1.44
C TYR A 297 -10.37 -9.15 -0.22
N ALA A 298 -10.95 -10.35 -0.30
CA ALA A 298 -11.02 -11.31 0.81
C ALA A 298 -9.63 -11.78 1.28
N LEU A 299 -8.66 -11.83 0.36
CA LEU A 299 -7.28 -12.24 0.64
C LEU A 299 -6.34 -11.04 0.87
N HIS A 300 -6.85 -9.80 0.88
CA HIS A 300 -6.07 -8.57 0.99
C HIS A 300 -4.90 -8.50 -0.01
N LEU A 301 -5.12 -8.97 -1.24
CA LEU A 301 -4.14 -8.93 -2.31
C LEU A 301 -4.08 -7.52 -2.90
N THR A 302 -2.88 -6.94 -2.90
CA THR A 302 -2.57 -5.64 -3.48
C THR A 302 -1.55 -5.81 -4.62
N PRO A 303 -1.34 -4.82 -5.50
CA PRO A 303 -0.20 -4.85 -6.42
C PRO A 303 1.14 -5.07 -5.70
N MET A 304 1.29 -4.55 -4.48
CA MET A 304 2.47 -4.77 -3.64
C MET A 304 2.58 -6.23 -3.16
N SER A 305 1.47 -6.94 -3.01
CA SER A 305 1.49 -8.38 -2.75
C SER A 305 2.15 -9.16 -3.89
N ALA A 306 2.05 -8.69 -5.14
CA ALA A 306 2.79 -9.28 -6.25
C ALA A 306 4.31 -8.98 -6.13
N ALA A 307 4.69 -7.75 -5.83
CA ALA A 307 6.10 -7.37 -5.62
C ALA A 307 6.77 -8.22 -4.51
N ARG A 308 6.04 -8.50 -3.43
CA ARG A 308 6.48 -9.40 -2.33
C ARG A 308 6.49 -10.87 -2.74
N GLY A 309 5.42 -11.31 -3.39
CA GLY A 309 5.19 -12.72 -3.72
C GLY A 309 6.19 -13.26 -4.73
N MET A 310 6.70 -12.40 -5.63
CA MET A 310 7.65 -12.78 -6.68
C MET A 310 9.10 -13.00 -6.21
N GLY A 311 9.40 -12.84 -4.92
CA GLY A 311 10.71 -13.16 -4.36
C GLY A 311 11.86 -12.50 -5.13
N PRO A 312 12.90 -13.24 -5.57
CA PRO A 312 14.03 -12.72 -6.34
C PRO A 312 13.67 -12.04 -7.67
N LEU A 313 12.51 -12.35 -8.26
CA LEU A 313 12.04 -11.72 -9.50
C LEU A 313 11.27 -10.42 -9.22
N GLY A 314 10.99 -10.10 -7.95
CA GLY A 314 10.29 -8.90 -7.51
C GLY A 314 10.88 -7.59 -8.07
N PRO A 315 12.21 -7.35 -8.02
CA PRO A 315 12.81 -6.15 -8.58
C PRO A 315 12.53 -5.98 -10.07
N ARG A 316 12.65 -7.06 -10.85
CA ARG A 316 12.35 -7.05 -12.29
C ARG A 316 10.87 -6.79 -12.57
N LEU A 317 9.98 -7.37 -11.78
CA LEU A 317 8.55 -7.11 -11.89
C LEU A 317 8.24 -5.63 -11.62
N VAL A 318 8.74 -5.09 -10.51
CA VAL A 318 8.47 -3.69 -10.14
C VAL A 318 9.08 -2.73 -11.15
N HIS A 319 10.30 -2.99 -11.62
CA HIS A 319 10.93 -2.24 -12.70
C HIS A 319 10.04 -2.18 -13.95
N TRP A 320 9.53 -3.33 -14.40
CA TRP A 320 8.58 -3.40 -15.51
C TRP A 320 7.29 -2.64 -15.23
N MET A 321 6.70 -2.78 -14.04
CA MET A 321 5.47 -2.08 -13.64
C MET A 321 5.66 -0.56 -13.66
N VAL A 322 6.76 -0.06 -13.09
CA VAL A 322 7.10 1.37 -13.09
C VAL A 322 7.36 1.85 -14.51
N LYS A 323 8.11 1.09 -15.33
CA LYS A 323 8.34 1.42 -16.75
C LYS A 323 7.03 1.56 -17.53
N LYS A 324 6.10 0.62 -17.36
CA LYS A 324 4.79 0.66 -18.00
C LYS A 324 3.98 1.87 -17.53
N ARG A 325 3.96 2.15 -16.22
CA ARG A 325 3.31 3.33 -15.67
C ARG A 325 3.87 4.62 -16.25
N VAL A 326 5.19 4.78 -16.28
CA VAL A 326 5.88 5.96 -16.85
C VAL A 326 5.56 6.13 -18.33
N SER A 327 5.43 5.04 -19.10
CA SER A 327 5.10 5.12 -20.53
C SER A 327 3.74 5.78 -20.82
N TRP A 328 2.81 5.79 -19.85
CA TRP A 328 1.49 6.42 -19.96
C TRP A 328 1.47 7.86 -19.42
N THR A 329 2.56 8.33 -18.80
CA THR A 329 2.65 9.71 -18.28
C THR A 329 2.98 10.72 -19.40
N PRO A 330 2.58 11.99 -19.24
CA PRO A 330 2.91 13.05 -20.18
C PRO A 330 4.42 13.24 -20.36
N PRO A 331 4.91 13.75 -21.52
CA PRO A 331 6.33 13.99 -21.75
C PRO A 331 7.01 14.89 -20.71
N SER A 332 6.26 15.81 -20.10
CA SER A 332 6.74 16.70 -19.03
C SER A 332 7.01 16.00 -17.69
N ASN A 333 6.71 14.71 -17.57
CA ASN A 333 6.92 13.96 -16.33
C ASN A 333 8.42 13.95 -15.96
N ALA A 334 8.73 14.15 -14.67
CA ALA A 334 10.09 14.28 -14.16
C ALA A 334 11.01 13.12 -14.57
N ILE A 335 10.49 11.89 -14.65
CA ILE A 335 11.27 10.73 -15.08
C ILE A 335 11.50 10.75 -16.59
N ARG A 336 10.50 11.17 -17.37
CA ARG A 336 10.58 11.25 -18.83
C ARG A 336 11.48 12.38 -19.31
N MET A 337 11.54 13.47 -18.55
CA MET A 337 12.45 14.59 -18.77
C MET A 337 13.89 14.29 -18.32
N GLY A 338 14.11 13.19 -17.60
CA GLY A 338 15.42 12.82 -17.07
C GLY A 338 15.81 13.59 -15.80
N GLU A 339 14.89 14.34 -15.19
CA GLU A 339 15.12 15.02 -13.91
C GLU A 339 15.20 14.01 -12.75
N LEU A 340 14.32 13.00 -12.76
CA LEU A 340 14.31 11.91 -11.79
C LEU A 340 14.83 10.62 -12.43
N ASP A 341 15.95 10.10 -11.93
CA ASP A 341 16.55 8.87 -12.45
C ASP A 341 15.59 7.67 -12.32
N PHE A 342 15.30 7.03 -13.45
CA PHE A 342 14.34 5.95 -13.53
C PHE A 342 14.79 4.70 -12.77
N GLU A 343 16.07 4.34 -12.82
CA GLU A 343 16.58 3.11 -12.19
C GLU A 343 16.57 3.25 -10.66
N LEU A 344 16.98 4.42 -10.17
CA LEU A 344 16.93 4.78 -8.76
C LEU A 344 15.48 4.83 -8.25
N PHE A 345 14.56 5.42 -9.03
CA PHE A 345 13.14 5.45 -8.69
C PHE A 345 12.49 4.07 -8.70
N ALA A 346 12.78 3.22 -9.70
CA ALA A 346 12.28 1.86 -9.76
C ALA A 346 12.78 1.02 -8.57
N ARG A 347 14.05 1.21 -8.18
CA ARG A 347 14.64 0.59 -6.99
C ARG A 347 13.96 1.09 -5.71
N TYR A 348 13.71 2.40 -5.59
CA TYR A 348 12.93 2.96 -4.49
C TYR A 348 11.54 2.32 -4.39
N CYS A 349 10.78 2.28 -5.50
CA CYS A 349 9.46 1.64 -5.54
C CYS A 349 9.53 0.18 -5.11
N TYR A 350 10.54 -0.56 -5.55
CA TYR A 350 10.70 -1.95 -5.17
C TYR A 350 10.91 -2.12 -3.66
N HIS A 351 11.92 -1.43 -3.11
CA HIS A 351 12.24 -1.52 -1.68
C HIS A 351 11.15 -0.90 -0.80
N ASN A 352 10.27 -0.04 -1.31
CA ASN A 352 9.09 0.42 -0.57
C ASN A 352 7.95 -0.63 -0.62
N TRP A 353 7.60 -1.13 -1.81
CA TRP A 353 6.44 -2.00 -2.01
C TRP A 353 6.63 -3.40 -1.46
N ALA A 354 7.86 -3.93 -1.52
CA ALA A 354 8.17 -5.29 -1.11
C ALA A 354 8.47 -5.43 0.41
N LEU A 355 8.40 -4.34 1.18
CA LEU A 355 8.45 -4.37 2.65
C LEU A 355 7.18 -4.98 3.27
N LYS A 356 7.10 -4.99 4.60
CA LYS A 356 5.96 -5.56 5.34
C LYS A 356 4.62 -5.02 4.89
N ALA A 357 3.71 -5.92 4.50
CA ALA A 357 2.32 -5.55 4.27
C ALA A 357 1.74 -4.88 5.52
N SER A 358 1.13 -3.71 5.32
CA SER A 358 0.61 -2.85 6.38
C SER A 358 -0.40 -1.87 5.75
N GLY A 359 -0.09 -0.58 5.68
CA GLY A 359 -0.98 0.47 5.17
C GLY A 359 -1.39 0.27 3.71
N ASP A 360 -0.65 -0.49 2.91
CA ASP A 360 -1.04 -0.82 1.53
C ASP A 360 -2.35 -1.61 1.45
N ILE A 361 -2.73 -2.34 2.51
CA ILE A 361 -3.99 -3.08 2.55
C ILE A 361 -5.20 -2.13 2.66
N ALA A 362 -5.00 -0.90 3.12
CA ALA A 362 -6.07 0.07 3.39
C ALA A 362 -6.84 0.53 2.14
N VAL A 363 -6.30 0.27 0.94
CA VAL A 363 -7.05 0.45 -0.31
C VAL A 363 -8.36 -0.35 -0.29
N HIS A 364 -8.38 -1.50 0.39
CA HIS A 364 -9.55 -2.37 0.47
C HIS A 364 -10.63 -1.87 1.44
N THR A 365 -10.26 -1.00 2.39
CA THR A 365 -11.18 -0.48 3.42
C THR A 365 -11.75 0.89 3.08
N HIS A 366 -10.99 1.74 2.37
CA HIS A 366 -11.39 3.13 2.13
C HIS A 366 -11.95 3.40 0.72
N LEU A 367 -11.56 2.58 -0.27
CA LEU A 367 -11.92 2.81 -1.67
C LEU A 367 -12.60 1.59 -2.30
N HIS A 368 -13.58 1.89 -3.15
CA HIS A 368 -14.08 0.96 -4.16
C HIS A 368 -13.22 1.03 -5.44
N PRO A 369 -13.32 0.03 -6.34
CA PRO A 369 -12.72 0.13 -7.66
C PRO A 369 -13.20 1.39 -8.38
N GLY A 370 -12.27 2.09 -9.06
CA GLY A 370 -12.55 3.41 -9.64
C GLY A 370 -12.31 4.59 -8.69
N ALA A 371 -11.73 4.34 -7.50
CA ALA A 371 -11.38 5.35 -6.50
C ALA A 371 -12.58 6.13 -5.92
N ALA A 372 -13.78 5.56 -5.99
CA ALA A 372 -14.93 6.03 -5.22
C ALA A 372 -14.78 5.70 -3.73
N ALA A 373 -15.38 6.50 -2.86
CA ALA A 373 -15.34 6.27 -1.42
C ALA A 373 -16.12 5.01 -1.05
N ARG A 374 -15.56 4.21 -0.15
CA ARG A 374 -16.27 3.10 0.51
C ARG A 374 -16.96 3.54 1.80
N GLY A 375 -16.32 4.43 2.53
CA GLY A 375 -16.92 5.13 3.65
C GLY A 375 -17.60 6.41 3.20
N LYS A 376 -17.58 7.41 4.07
CA LYS A 376 -18.16 8.72 3.77
C LYS A 376 -17.35 9.43 2.68
N PRO A 377 -17.96 9.84 1.55
CA PRO A 377 -17.25 10.54 0.49
C PRO A 377 -16.88 11.97 0.89
N LEU A 378 -15.83 12.52 0.27
CA LEU A 378 -15.35 13.88 0.58
C LEU A 378 -16.43 14.93 0.30
N SER A 379 -17.25 14.74 -0.73
CA SER A 379 -18.36 15.63 -1.06
C SER A 379 -19.44 15.70 0.04
N GLU A 380 -19.51 14.74 0.97
CA GLU A 380 -20.43 14.78 2.12
C GLU A 380 -19.74 15.25 3.43
N ILE A 381 -18.41 15.33 3.43
CA ILE A 381 -17.64 15.87 4.54
C ILE A 381 -17.45 17.37 4.36
N ILE A 382 -17.08 17.78 3.15
CA ILE A 382 -16.79 19.15 2.76
C ILE A 382 -18.10 19.82 2.32
N VAL A 383 -18.98 20.07 3.29
CA VAL A 383 -20.28 20.73 3.10
C VAL A 383 -20.28 22.09 3.82
N PRO A 384 -20.95 23.12 3.27
CA PRO A 384 -20.91 24.48 3.82
C PRO A 384 -21.27 24.62 5.30
N GLU A 385 -22.13 23.73 5.80
CA GLU A 385 -22.66 23.73 7.17
C GLU A 385 -21.62 23.24 8.18
N LYS A 386 -20.65 22.43 7.73
CA LYS A 386 -19.66 21.76 8.62
C LYS A 386 -18.22 22.20 8.33
N TRP A 387 -17.92 22.55 7.09
CA TRP A 387 -16.57 22.83 6.64
C TRP A 387 -16.21 24.30 6.80
N THR A 388 -15.18 24.59 7.60
CA THR A 388 -14.73 25.95 7.91
C THR A 388 -13.34 26.27 7.37
N LEU A 389 -12.58 25.25 6.95
CA LEU A 389 -11.22 25.42 6.46
C LEU A 389 -11.20 25.91 5.01
N PRO A 390 -10.25 26.79 4.64
CA PRO A 390 -9.91 27.05 3.25
C PRO A 390 -9.54 25.73 2.55
N VAL A 391 -10.07 25.50 1.35
CA VAL A 391 -9.78 24.28 0.58
C VAL A 391 -9.48 24.59 -0.88
N THR A 392 -8.45 23.96 -1.43
CA THR A 392 -8.14 24.02 -2.86
C THR A 392 -8.17 22.62 -3.46
N PHE A 393 -8.94 22.43 -4.52
CA PHE A 393 -8.90 21.23 -5.36
C PHE A 393 -7.98 21.49 -6.55
N MET A 394 -7.02 20.59 -6.80
CA MET A 394 -6.11 20.65 -7.93
C MET A 394 -6.19 19.37 -8.73
N TYR A 395 -6.36 19.45 -10.04
CA TYR A 395 -6.40 18.28 -10.94
C TYR A 395 -5.39 18.41 -12.08
N GLY A 396 -5.05 17.28 -12.70
CA GLY A 396 -4.29 17.28 -13.94
C GLY A 396 -5.12 17.81 -15.11
N GLY A 397 -4.51 18.65 -15.96
CA GLY A 397 -5.14 19.18 -17.18
C GLY A 397 -5.10 18.23 -18.38
N GLY A 398 -4.37 17.12 -18.27
CA GLY A 398 -4.32 16.01 -19.22
C GLY A 398 -5.25 14.87 -18.81
N PRO A 399 -4.97 13.61 -19.23
CA PRO A 399 -5.77 12.44 -18.87
C PRO A 399 -5.56 12.06 -17.39
N ASP A 400 -6.20 12.81 -16.50
CA ASP A 400 -6.40 12.43 -15.10
C ASP A 400 -7.58 11.45 -15.03
N TRP A 401 -7.39 10.32 -14.35
CA TRP A 401 -8.43 9.31 -14.19
C TRP A 401 -9.30 9.55 -12.95
N MET A 402 -9.03 10.59 -12.18
CA MET A 402 -9.96 11.10 -11.18
C MET A 402 -11.01 12.02 -11.84
N PRO A 403 -12.32 11.82 -11.57
CA PRO A 403 -13.38 12.69 -12.07
C PRO A 403 -13.33 14.06 -11.38
N LYS A 404 -12.82 15.06 -12.11
CA LYS A 404 -12.63 16.43 -11.61
C LYS A 404 -13.95 17.16 -11.33
N GLU A 405 -15.01 16.77 -12.02
CA GLU A 405 -16.34 17.38 -11.97
C GLU A 405 -16.93 17.31 -10.55
N HIS A 406 -16.64 16.24 -9.81
CA HIS A 406 -17.07 16.13 -8.42
C HIS A 406 -16.32 17.09 -7.48
N GLY A 407 -15.05 17.38 -7.74
CA GLY A 407 -14.29 18.37 -6.99
C GLY A 407 -14.75 19.79 -7.31
N GLU A 408 -14.99 20.07 -8.58
CA GLU A 408 -15.53 21.36 -9.05
C GLU A 408 -16.88 21.66 -8.40
N ALA A 409 -17.82 20.71 -8.40
CA ALA A 409 -19.12 20.86 -7.74
C ALA A 409 -19.03 21.14 -6.23
N VAL A 410 -18.03 20.57 -5.53
CA VAL A 410 -17.79 20.87 -4.11
C VAL A 410 -17.29 22.31 -3.94
N VAL A 411 -16.38 22.77 -4.81
CA VAL A 411 -15.87 24.14 -4.79
C VAL A 411 -17.00 25.15 -5.03
N GLU A 412 -17.80 24.94 -6.08
CA GLU A 412 -18.95 25.81 -6.41
C GLU A 412 -19.92 25.92 -5.22
N ARG A 413 -20.25 24.79 -4.60
CA ARG A 413 -21.15 24.77 -3.44
C ARG A 413 -20.61 25.55 -2.24
N LEU A 414 -19.30 25.47 -1.97
CA LEU A 414 -18.66 26.23 -0.90
C LEU A 414 -18.61 27.72 -1.20
N GLN A 415 -18.28 28.09 -2.44
CA GLN A 415 -18.24 29.49 -2.88
C GLN A 415 -19.62 30.15 -2.81
N ASN A 416 -20.68 29.43 -3.21
CA ASN A 416 -22.06 29.90 -3.08
C ASN A 416 -22.48 30.15 -1.62
N ALA A 417 -21.83 29.48 -0.67
CA ALA A 417 -22.01 29.69 0.76
C ALA A 417 -20.95 30.63 1.39
N ASN A 418 -20.25 31.41 0.56
CA ASN A 418 -19.23 32.39 0.97
C ASN A 418 -18.05 31.78 1.79
N ARG A 419 -17.75 30.49 1.57
CA ARG A 419 -16.57 29.81 2.10
C ARG A 419 -15.44 29.91 1.09
N TYR A 420 -14.19 30.07 1.56
CA TYR A 420 -13.05 30.08 0.65
C TYR A 420 -12.82 28.67 0.09
N ALA A 421 -13.01 28.53 -1.21
CA ALA A 421 -12.65 27.33 -1.95
C ALA A 421 -12.09 27.73 -3.31
N SER A 422 -11.11 26.99 -3.84
CA SER A 422 -10.60 27.21 -5.19
C SER A 422 -10.43 25.90 -5.96
N PHE A 423 -10.64 25.96 -7.28
CA PHE A 423 -10.43 24.86 -8.20
C PHE A 423 -9.30 25.24 -9.15
N ARG A 424 -8.31 24.37 -9.31
CA ARG A 424 -7.12 24.60 -10.13
C ARG A 424 -6.84 23.42 -11.04
N VAL A 425 -6.30 23.70 -12.21
CA VAL A 425 -5.87 22.70 -13.18
C VAL A 425 -4.40 22.92 -13.48
N VAL A 426 -3.61 21.85 -13.41
CA VAL A 426 -2.18 21.89 -13.73
C VAL A 426 -1.98 21.39 -15.16
N PRO A 427 -1.41 22.22 -16.07
CA PRO A 427 -1.26 21.84 -17.46
C PRO A 427 -0.33 20.65 -17.67
N LEU A 428 -0.54 19.91 -18.76
CA LEU A 428 0.29 18.76 -19.18
C LEU A 428 0.49 17.70 -18.08
N SER A 429 -0.51 17.52 -17.22
CA SER A 429 -0.43 16.62 -16.07
C SER A 429 -1.59 15.64 -16.07
N GLY A 430 -1.33 14.36 -15.77
CA GLY A 430 -2.37 13.38 -15.47
C GLY A 430 -2.60 13.29 -13.96
N HIS A 431 -2.81 12.07 -13.47
CA HIS A 431 -3.11 11.84 -12.05
C HIS A 431 -1.91 12.06 -11.11
N GLN A 432 -0.67 11.86 -11.58
CA GLN A 432 0.52 12.13 -10.75
C GLN A 432 0.91 13.60 -10.92
N VAL A 433 -0.03 14.49 -10.63
CA VAL A 433 -0.01 15.90 -11.05
C VAL A 433 1.34 16.57 -10.81
N PHE A 434 1.89 16.41 -9.62
CA PHE A 434 3.15 17.01 -9.18
C PHE A 434 4.41 16.38 -9.81
N MET A 435 4.33 15.12 -10.26
CA MET A 435 5.43 14.43 -10.93
C MET A 435 5.33 14.55 -12.46
N ASP A 436 4.12 14.70 -13.00
CA ASP A 436 3.84 14.86 -14.43
C ASP A 436 4.22 16.25 -14.96
N ASN A 437 4.18 17.28 -14.13
CA ASN A 437 4.71 18.61 -14.44
C ASN A 437 5.11 19.36 -13.16
N PRO A 438 6.28 19.05 -12.56
CA PRO A 438 6.68 19.60 -11.27
C PRO A 438 6.67 21.12 -11.23
N SER A 439 7.25 21.76 -12.25
CA SER A 439 7.34 23.22 -12.34
C SER A 439 5.97 23.90 -12.39
N ALA A 440 5.04 23.39 -13.20
CA ALA A 440 3.70 23.96 -13.26
C ALA A 440 2.89 23.69 -11.99
N PHE A 441 3.03 22.49 -11.41
CA PHE A 441 2.39 22.15 -10.15
C PHE A 441 2.84 23.09 -9.02
N ASN A 442 4.16 23.30 -8.87
CA ASN A 442 4.73 24.16 -7.83
C ASN A 442 4.17 25.60 -7.95
N ARG A 443 4.17 26.16 -9.17
CA ARG A 443 3.61 27.51 -9.42
C ARG A 443 2.12 27.60 -9.06
N VAL A 444 1.33 26.61 -9.48
CA VAL A 444 -0.13 26.59 -9.20
C VAL A 444 -0.39 26.44 -7.70
N LEU A 445 0.40 25.62 -7.00
CA LEU A 445 0.28 25.45 -5.56
C LEU A 445 0.61 26.75 -4.82
N ILE A 446 1.76 27.36 -5.12
CA ILE A 446 2.20 28.62 -4.51
C ILE A 446 1.16 29.73 -4.76
N ALA A 447 0.68 29.86 -6.00
CA ALA A 447 -0.36 30.83 -6.35
C ALA A 447 -1.67 30.57 -5.59
N ALA A 448 -2.09 29.31 -5.43
CA ALA A 448 -3.31 29.00 -4.70
C ALA A 448 -3.24 29.35 -3.22
N VAL A 449 -2.07 29.21 -2.59
CA VAL A 449 -1.85 29.66 -1.21
C VAL A 449 -1.85 31.18 -1.14
N HIS A 450 -1.11 31.85 -2.01
CA HIS A 450 -1.06 33.31 -2.06
C HIS A 450 -2.44 33.95 -2.27
N ASP A 451 -3.25 33.43 -3.19
CA ASP A 451 -4.61 33.92 -3.44
C ASP A 451 -5.53 33.73 -2.23
N TRP A 452 -5.31 32.67 -1.43
CA TRP A 452 -6.03 32.47 -0.18
C TRP A 452 -5.60 33.48 0.89
N GLU A 453 -4.31 33.76 0.99
CA GLU A 453 -3.79 34.74 1.93
C GLU A 453 -4.36 36.12 1.66
N LEU A 454 -4.37 36.57 0.40
CA LEU A 454 -4.96 37.85 0.00
C LEU A 454 -6.44 37.91 0.39
N ALA A 455 -7.22 36.89 0.03
CA ALA A 455 -8.65 36.83 0.36
C ALA A 455 -8.93 36.83 1.88
N SER A 456 -7.99 36.31 2.67
CA SER A 456 -8.08 36.28 4.13
C SER A 456 -7.71 37.63 4.74
N HIS A 457 -6.72 38.34 4.19
CA HIS A 457 -6.37 39.71 4.61
C HIS A 457 -7.51 40.70 4.32
N ASP A 458 -8.11 40.65 3.12
CA ASP A 458 -9.22 41.53 2.74
C ASP A 458 -10.43 41.38 3.70
N LYS A 459 -10.75 40.15 4.11
CA LYS A 459 -11.81 39.89 5.10
C LYS A 459 -11.51 40.50 6.47
N VAL A 460 -10.25 40.41 6.92
CA VAL A 460 -9.83 41.01 8.19
C VAL A 460 -9.91 42.53 8.11
N THR A 461 -9.35 43.15 7.07
CA THR A 461 -9.35 44.60 6.89
C THR A 461 -10.78 45.17 6.79
N MET A 462 -11.68 44.51 6.05
CA MET A 462 -13.10 44.92 6.01
C MET A 462 -13.78 44.81 7.38
N SER A 463 -13.52 43.75 8.14
CA SER A 463 -14.11 43.58 9.48
C SER A 463 -13.63 44.63 10.48
N GLN A 464 -12.34 45.03 10.40
CA GLN A 464 -11.76 46.06 11.25
C GLN A 464 -12.24 47.46 10.86
N GLY A 465 -12.38 47.75 9.57
CA GLY A 465 -12.92 49.03 9.08
C GLY A 465 -14.39 49.25 9.47
N LEU A 466 -15.20 48.18 9.49
CA LEU A 466 -16.59 48.22 9.97
C LEU A 466 -16.69 48.36 11.49
N ALA A 467 -15.72 47.83 12.24
CA ALA A 467 -15.67 47.97 13.70
C ALA A 467 -15.17 49.35 14.15
N SER A 468 -14.30 50.01 13.38
CA SER A 468 -13.85 51.39 13.65
C SER A 468 -14.83 52.48 13.21
N ALA A 469 -15.85 52.12 12.41
CA ALA A 469 -16.91 53.01 11.95
C ALA A 469 -18.17 52.98 12.83
N ARG A 470 -18.13 52.23 13.95
CA ARG A 470 -19.13 52.22 15.02
C ARG A 470 -18.49 52.81 16.27
#